data_AF-A0AAW9EEZ8-F1
#
_entry.id   AF-A0AAW9EEZ8-F1
#
_cell.length_a   1.000
_cell.length_b   1.000
_cell.length_c   1.000
_cell.angle_alpha   90.00
_cell.angle_beta   90.00
_cell.angle_gamma   90.00
#
_symmetry.space_group_name_H-M   'P 1'
#
loop_
_entity.id
_entity.type
_entity.pdbx_description
1 polymer ?
#
loop_
_entity_poly.entity_id
_entity_poly.type
_entity_poly.pdbx_seq_one_letter_code
_entity_poly.pdbx_strand_id
1 'polypeptide(L)'
;IHACESTDVQDQFAEWRLWCQHSGQALPFDGRYYAVNNHSLAIEMALNGLGVVMGRKTLIQPLLDAGRLVALSENEAPSPFGYDLICPQ
;
A
#
# COMPACT_ATOMS: atom_id res chain seq x y z
N ILE A 1 -5.13 -3.15 -25.03
CA ILE A 1 -5.26 -2.24 -23.86
C ILE A 1 -3.86 -2.12 -23.30
N HIS A 2 -3.16 -1.03 -23.62
CA HIS A 2 -1.74 -0.87 -23.32
C HIS A 2 -1.57 -0.39 -21.88
N ALA A 3 -1.03 -1.23 -21.01
CA ALA A 3 -0.42 -0.78 -19.77
C ALA A 3 1.06 -0.53 -20.08
N CYS A 4 1.42 0.73 -20.31
CA CYS A 4 2.81 1.15 -20.20
C CYS A 4 3.19 1.13 -18.72
N GLU A 5 3.57 -0.04 -18.20
CA GLU A 5 4.25 -0.17 -16.91
C GLU A 5 5.75 0.17 -17.06
N SER A 6 6.06 1.35 -17.59
CA SER A 6 7.43 1.84 -17.62
C SER A 6 7.68 2.74 -16.42
N THR A 7 8.14 2.14 -15.32
CA THR A 7 9.32 2.67 -14.62
C THR A 7 10.01 1.50 -13.90
N ASP A 8 11.06 1.01 -14.54
CA ASP A 8 12.14 0.25 -13.91
C ASP A 8 12.45 0.86 -12.52
N VAL A 9 12.38 0.03 -11.48
CA VAL A 9 12.72 0.33 -10.08
C VAL A 9 11.69 1.17 -9.29
N GLN A 10 10.45 0.68 -9.16
CA GLN A 10 9.73 0.96 -7.91
C GLN A 10 10.40 0.14 -6.80
N ASP A 11 10.99 0.82 -5.79
CA ASP A 11 11.39 0.15 -4.56
C ASP A 11 10.15 -0.54 -3.99
N GLN A 12 10.13 -1.88 -4.04
CA GLN A 12 9.01 -2.72 -3.62
C GLN A 12 8.62 -2.49 -2.16
N PHE A 13 9.51 -1.86 -1.39
CA PHE A 13 9.35 -1.55 0.02
C PHE A 13 9.20 -0.05 0.30
N ALA A 14 9.02 0.80 -0.72
CA ALA A 14 8.94 2.25 -0.54
C ALA A 14 7.87 2.65 0.50
N GLU A 15 6.67 2.07 0.42
CA GLU A 15 5.58 2.40 1.36
C GLU A 15 5.90 1.94 2.79
N TRP A 16 6.46 0.74 2.95
CA TRP A 16 6.89 0.23 4.25
C TRP A 16 8.03 1.07 4.85
N ARG A 17 9.03 1.44 4.05
CA ARG A 17 10.14 2.30 4.47
C ARG A 17 9.63 3.67 4.90
N LEU A 18 8.75 4.28 4.11
CA LEU A 18 8.13 5.57 4.43
C LEU A 18 7.39 5.48 5.77
N TRP A 19 6.57 4.46 5.95
CA TRP A 19 5.84 4.27 7.21
C TRP A 19 6.77 4.02 8.39
N CYS A 20 7.80 3.19 8.26
CA CYS A 20 8.79 2.96 9.32
C CYS A 20 9.55 4.23 9.71
N GLN A 21 9.90 5.08 8.74
CA GLN A 21 10.52 6.39 9.00
C GLN A 21 9.60 7.30 9.82
N HIS A 22 8.29 7.29 9.51
CA HIS A 22 7.30 8.10 10.22
C HIS A 22 6.90 7.53 11.58
N SER A 23 6.78 6.20 11.71
CA SER A 23 6.33 5.53 12.93
C SER A 23 7.45 5.22 13.92
N GLY A 24 8.72 5.36 13.50
CA GLY A 24 9.88 4.97 14.28
C GLY A 24 10.03 3.45 14.46
N GLN A 25 9.25 2.65 13.72
CA GLN A 25 9.30 1.19 13.81
C GLN A 25 10.33 0.59 12.85
N ALA A 26 10.86 -0.57 13.21
CA ALA A 26 11.75 -1.31 12.34
C ALA A 26 10.97 -1.95 11.18
N LEU A 27 11.64 -2.09 10.04
CA LEU A 27 11.10 -2.79 8.88
C LEU A 27 10.98 -4.30 9.19
N PRO A 28 9.81 -4.93 8.97
CA PRO A 28 9.59 -6.33 9.32
C PRO A 28 10.10 -7.28 8.22
N PHE A 29 11.39 -7.26 7.88
CA PHE A 29 11.93 -7.99 6.72
C PHE A 29 12.70 -9.28 7.02
N ASP A 30 12.60 -9.82 8.23
CA ASP A 30 13.28 -11.07 8.59
C ASP A 30 12.53 -12.33 8.09
N GLY A 31 11.52 -12.17 7.23
CA GLY A 31 10.58 -13.23 6.83
C GLY A 31 10.24 -13.28 5.33
N ARG A 32 9.29 -14.17 4.99
CA ARG A 32 8.75 -14.32 3.62
C ARG A 32 7.76 -13.21 3.32
N TYR A 33 7.83 -12.63 2.12
CA TYR A 33 6.92 -11.58 1.67
C TYR A 33 6.40 -11.87 0.26
N TYR A 34 5.26 -11.26 -0.07
CA TYR A 34 4.72 -11.18 -1.42
C TYR A 34 4.95 -9.77 -1.96
N ALA A 35 5.46 -9.66 -3.18
CA ALA A 35 5.59 -8.40 -3.88
C ALA A 35 4.61 -8.39 -5.06
N VAL A 36 3.71 -7.40 -5.07
CA VAL A 36 2.75 -7.17 -6.14
C VAL A 36 2.76 -5.70 -6.52
N ASN A 37 2.70 -5.41 -7.81
CA ASN A 37 2.71 -4.04 -8.35
C ASN A 37 1.30 -3.42 -8.43
N ASN A 38 0.26 -4.18 -8.07
CA ASN A 38 -1.13 -3.74 -8.11
C ASN A 38 -1.73 -3.68 -6.70
N HIS A 39 -2.13 -2.48 -6.28
CA HIS A 39 -2.71 -2.23 -4.96
C HIS A 39 -3.99 -3.03 -4.70
N SER A 40 -4.87 -3.15 -5.70
CA SER A 40 -6.12 -3.90 -5.56
C SER A 40 -5.85 -5.39 -5.33
N LEU A 41 -4.85 -5.95 -6.01
CA LEU A 41 -4.44 -7.34 -5.78
C LEU A 41 -3.86 -7.51 -4.37
N ALA A 42 -3.05 -6.57 -3.89
CA ALA A 42 -2.52 -6.62 -2.53
C ALA A 42 -3.62 -6.60 -1.46
N ILE A 43 -4.66 -5.77 -1.65
CA ILE A 43 -5.83 -5.74 -0.78
C ILE A 43 -6.59 -7.07 -0.81
N GLU A 44 -6.84 -7.64 -1.99
CA GLU A 44 -7.50 -8.95 -2.11
C GLU A 44 -6.71 -10.06 -1.42
N MET A 45 -5.38 -10.05 -1.53
CA MET A 45 -4.53 -11.01 -0.81
C MET A 45 -4.69 -10.88 0.71
N ALA A 46 -4.71 -9.67 1.24
CA ALA A 46 -4.93 -9.42 2.67
C ALA A 46 -6.34 -9.87 3.12
N LEU A 47 -7.38 -9.59 2.32
CA LEU A 47 -8.75 -10.03 2.57
C LEU A 47 -8.89 -11.57 2.59
N ASN A 48 -8.04 -12.27 1.84
CA ASN A 48 -7.98 -13.73 1.81
C ASN A 48 -7.02 -14.32 2.87
N GLY A 49 -6.49 -13.50 3.78
CA GLY A 49 -5.65 -13.95 4.89
C GLY A 49 -4.21 -14.31 4.50
N LEU A 50 -3.73 -13.84 3.35
CA LEU A 50 -2.36 -14.11 2.88
C LEU A 50 -1.29 -13.22 3.54
N GLY A 51 -1.69 -12.26 4.37
CA GLY A 51 -0.77 -11.44 5.15
C GLY A 51 -1.29 -10.04 5.46
N VAL A 52 -0.35 -9.13 5.69
CA VAL A 52 -0.58 -7.71 6.01
C VAL A 52 -0.16 -6.85 4.83
N VAL A 53 -0.92 -5.78 4.56
CA VAL A 53 -0.66 -4.86 3.46
C VAL A 53 -0.66 -3.41 3.95
N MET A 54 0.16 -2.57 3.33
CA MET A 54 0.03 -1.12 3.44
C MET A 54 -1.10 -0.65 2.53
N GLY A 55 -2.15 -0.11 3.13
CA GLY A 55 -3.34 0.36 2.43
C GLY A 55 -3.41 1.89 2.37
N ARG A 56 -3.87 2.45 1.25
CA ARG A 56 -4.26 3.87 1.23
C ARG A 56 -5.59 4.01 1.98
N LYS A 57 -5.59 4.77 3.07
CA LYS A 57 -6.75 4.92 3.96
C LYS A 57 -8.05 5.23 3.20
N THR A 58 -8.00 6.14 2.23
CA THR A 58 -9.17 6.50 1.40
C THR A 58 -9.76 5.33 0.61
N LEU A 59 -8.94 4.35 0.21
CA LEU A 59 -9.38 3.17 -0.54
C LEU A 59 -9.86 2.03 0.37
N ILE A 60 -9.23 1.87 1.54
CA ILE A 60 -9.53 0.77 2.45
C ILE A 60 -10.54 1.12 3.55
N GLN A 61 -10.90 2.40 3.73
CA GLN A 61 -11.84 2.83 4.78
C GLN A 61 -13.15 2.03 4.78
N PRO A 62 -13.83 1.79 3.64
CA PRO A 62 -15.05 0.99 3.63
C PRO A 62 -14.83 -0.46 4.08
N LEU A 63 -13.64 -1.02 3.85
CA LEU A 63 -13.29 -2.37 4.27
C LEU A 63 -12.99 -2.44 5.78
N LEU A 64 -12.40 -1.37 6.34
CA LEU A 64 -12.21 -1.21 7.78
C LEU A 64 -13.55 -1.04 8.49
N ASP A 65 -14.42 -0.16 7.98
CA ASP A 65 -15.74 0.11 8.54
C ASP A 65 -16.63 -1.15 8.52
N ALA A 66 -16.51 -1.97 7.48
CA ALA A 66 -17.20 -3.25 7.35
C ALA A 66 -16.56 -4.38 8.20
N GLY A 67 -15.45 -4.13 8.89
CA GLY A 67 -14.71 -5.13 9.67
C GLY A 67 -14.07 -6.23 8.81
N ARG A 68 -13.97 -6.04 7.49
CA ARG A 68 -13.29 -6.98 6.57
C ARG A 68 -11.78 -6.86 6.65
N LEU A 69 -11.28 -5.68 7.01
CA LEU A 69 -9.89 -5.42 7.37
C LEU A 69 -9.85 -4.85 8.78
N VAL A 70 -8.71 -5.01 9.44
CA VAL A 70 -8.41 -4.40 10.74
C VAL A 70 -7.09 -3.66 10.64
N ALA A 71 -7.04 -2.44 11.17
CA ALA A 71 -5.80 -1.68 11.24
C ALA A 71 -4.90 -2.26 12.35
N LEU A 72 -3.67 -2.65 12.00
CA LEU A 72 -2.71 -3.19 12.97
C LEU A 72 -1.91 -2.11 13.71
N SER A 73 -1.96 -0.86 13.22
CA SER A 73 -1.32 0.28 13.85
C SER A 73 -2.16 1.54 13.64
N GLU A 74 -2.16 2.42 14.64
CA GLU A 74 -2.76 3.75 14.55
C GLU A 74 -1.83 4.77 13.87
N ASN A 75 -0.58 4.39 13.58
CA ASN A 75 0.37 5.27 12.92
C ASN A 75 0.07 5.36 11.42
N GLU A 76 -0.16 6.58 10.95
CA GLU A 76 -0.35 6.89 9.53
C GLU A 76 0.85 7.67 9.00
N ALA A 77 1.26 7.37 7.76
CA ALA A 77 2.28 8.13 7.05
C ALA A 77 1.62 8.97 5.96
N PRO A 78 1.92 10.27 5.85
CA PRO A 78 1.39 11.11 4.79
C PRO A 78 1.93 10.65 3.43
N SER A 79 1.05 10.59 2.42
CA SER A 79 1.49 10.33 1.05
C SER A 79 2.33 11.52 0.54
N PRO A 80 3.53 11.29 -0.01
CA PRO A 80 4.35 12.36 -0.57
C PRO A 80 3.78 12.96 -1.87
N PHE A 81 2.83 12.27 -2.50
CA PHE A 81 2.23 12.66 -3.78
C PHE A 81 0.69 12.57 -3.76
N GLY A 82 0.05 13.46 -4.51
CA GLY A 82 -1.40 13.49 -4.76
C GLY A 82 -1.78 12.90 -6.12
N TYR A 83 -3.08 12.97 -6.45
CA TYR A 83 -3.59 12.64 -7.78
C TYR A 83 -4.07 13.90 -8.48
N ASP A 84 -3.57 14.16 -9.69
CA ASP A 84 -3.95 15.31 -10.52
C ASP A 84 -4.69 14.84 -11.78
N LEU A 85 -5.77 15.53 -12.14
CA LEU A 85 -6.47 15.32 -13.42
C LEU A 85 -5.86 16.25 -14.46
N ILE A 86 -5.15 15.68 -15.44
CA ILE A 86 -4.54 16.45 -16.53
C ILE A 86 -5.45 16.36 -17.77
N CYS A 87 -6.00 17.50 -18.19
CA CYS A 87 -6.71 17.62 -19.46
C CYS A 87 -5.72 18.08 -20.55
N PRO A 88 -5.46 17.27 -21.59
CA PRO A 88 -4.69 17.75 -22.74
C PRO A 88 -5.48 18.84 -23.46
N GLN A 89 -4.79 19.90 -23.88
CA GLN A 89 -5.36 20.92 -24.77
C GLN A 89 -5.55 20.38 -26.19
#